data_AF-A0A225WLG6-F1
#
_entry.id   AF-A0A225WLG6-F1
#
_cell.length_a   1.000
_cell.length_b   1.000
_cell.length_c   1.000
_cell.angle_alpha   90.00
_cell.angle_beta   90.00
_cell.angle_gamma   90.00
#
_symmetry.space_group_name_H-M   'P 1'
#
loop_
_entity.id
_entity.type
_entity.pdbx_description
1 polymer ?
#
loop_
_entity_poly.entity_id
_entity_poly.type
_entity_poly.pdbx_seq_one_letter_code
_entity_poly.pdbx_strand_id
1 'polypeptide(L)'
;MIKWGLDPLRITKNLRDIGSNVVKACDELGVDQLGCVAHSLHLVVSGSLSKTQDDVDEMTLIQAQEIHFDDIAKPEAVKEQEYNEECNGLNAVHVTSFRKLVTFFNNSIKGKSRLKASQKVPLPVTVITDVTARWNSTHHMLRRRLELCPTLQDFLEYIQTSVGREEFIDVMIARPTGEMWFSIQCLDRHLVSFNGMTKLLSGEKYGPMPLILSSLRLVEMLLQKKRVCAKVAGRHEGEL
;
A
#
# COMPACT_ATOMS: atom_id res chain seq x y z
N MET A 1 -10.73 -24.01 27.22
CA MET A 1 -11.69 -25.12 27.10
C MET A 1 -12.24 -25.56 28.44
N ILE A 2 -11.40 -25.96 29.40
CA ILE A 2 -11.83 -26.38 30.76
C ILE A 2 -12.71 -25.33 31.45
N LYS A 3 -12.31 -24.05 31.40
CA LYS A 3 -13.12 -22.92 31.91
C LYS A 3 -14.53 -22.84 31.33
N TRP A 4 -14.73 -23.34 30.12
CA TRP A 4 -16.00 -23.31 29.39
C TRP A 4 -16.71 -24.67 29.39
N GLY A 5 -16.23 -25.65 30.18
CA GLY A 5 -16.77 -27.00 30.22
C GLY A 5 -16.59 -27.80 28.93
N LEU A 6 -15.69 -27.36 28.04
CA LEU A 6 -15.41 -28.05 26.77
C LEU A 6 -14.34 -29.13 26.98
N ASP A 7 -14.61 -30.32 26.47
CA ASP A 7 -13.70 -31.46 26.47
C ASP A 7 -12.56 -31.26 25.44
N PRO A 8 -11.29 -31.14 25.88
CA PRO A 8 -10.16 -30.99 24.99
C PRO A 8 -9.99 -32.11 23.97
N LEU A 9 -10.43 -33.33 24.30
CA LEU A 9 -10.34 -34.50 23.42
C LEU A 9 -11.34 -34.42 22.25
N ARG A 10 -12.27 -33.47 22.29
CA ARG A 10 -13.25 -33.22 21.22
C ARG A 10 -12.84 -32.10 20.28
N ILE A 11 -11.66 -31.50 20.42
CA ILE A 11 -11.15 -30.62 19.36
C ILE A 11 -10.83 -31.49 18.15
N THR A 12 -11.50 -31.20 17.04
CA THR A 12 -11.25 -31.88 15.76
C THR A 12 -10.23 -31.16 14.90
N LYS A 13 -10.20 -29.82 14.94
CA LYS A 13 -9.26 -29.02 14.14
C LYS A 13 -9.09 -27.61 14.70
N ASN A 14 -7.87 -27.07 14.64
CA ASN A 14 -7.55 -25.71 15.04
C ASN A 14 -7.21 -24.82 13.83
N LEU A 15 -7.87 -23.67 13.70
CA LEU A 15 -7.57 -22.66 12.67
C LEU A 15 -6.80 -21.51 13.32
N ARG A 16 -5.59 -21.24 12.83
CA ARG A 16 -4.64 -20.31 13.47
C ARG A 16 -3.83 -19.52 12.46
N ASP A 17 -3.17 -18.43 12.86
CA ASP A 17 -2.13 -17.79 12.04
C ASP A 17 -0.95 -18.75 11.79
N ILE A 18 0.08 -18.34 11.04
CA ILE A 18 1.22 -19.22 10.71
C ILE A 18 2.41 -18.98 11.66
N GLY A 19 2.19 -18.32 12.82
CA GLY A 19 3.25 -18.03 13.79
C GLY A 19 3.85 -19.29 14.43
N SER A 20 5.18 -19.40 14.44
CA SER A 20 5.94 -20.60 14.86
C SER A 20 5.56 -21.12 16.25
N ASN A 21 5.39 -20.24 17.23
CA ASN A 21 5.02 -20.62 18.60
C ASN A 21 3.67 -21.35 18.66
N VAL A 22 2.71 -20.92 17.84
CA VAL A 22 1.36 -21.50 17.85
C VAL A 22 1.26 -22.72 16.93
N VAL A 23 2.16 -22.89 15.94
CA VAL A 23 2.42 -24.19 15.28
C VAL A 23 2.87 -25.20 16.33
N LYS A 24 3.94 -24.87 17.05
CA LYS A 24 4.59 -25.76 18.01
C LYS A 24 3.63 -26.18 19.12
N ALA A 25 2.84 -25.25 19.64
CA ALA A 25 1.82 -25.57 20.63
C ALA A 25 0.76 -26.55 20.09
N CYS A 26 0.33 -26.44 18.84
CA CYS A 26 -0.62 -27.40 18.25
C CYS A 26 0.01 -28.78 18.07
N ASP A 27 1.27 -28.83 17.65
CA ASP A 27 2.02 -30.08 17.47
C ASP A 27 2.23 -30.79 18.82
N GLU A 28 2.61 -30.05 19.86
CA GLU A 28 2.76 -30.57 21.23
C GLU A 28 1.43 -31.05 21.83
N LEU A 29 0.31 -30.43 21.45
CA LEU A 29 -1.03 -30.84 21.87
C LEU A 29 -1.59 -32.00 21.03
N GLY A 30 -0.93 -32.40 19.94
CA GLY A 30 -1.41 -33.45 19.04
C GLY A 30 -2.74 -33.13 18.34
N VAL A 31 -3.03 -31.84 18.12
CA VAL A 31 -4.29 -31.38 17.53
C VAL A 31 -4.10 -31.07 16.04
N ASP A 32 -4.98 -31.59 15.18
CA ASP A 32 -4.99 -31.26 13.75
C ASP A 32 -5.16 -29.75 13.53
N GLN A 33 -4.41 -29.18 12.59
CA GLN A 33 -4.33 -27.73 12.41
C GLN A 33 -4.46 -27.29 10.96
N LEU A 34 -4.94 -26.06 10.77
CA LEU A 34 -5.01 -25.37 9.49
C LEU A 34 -4.48 -23.95 9.64
N GLY A 35 -3.60 -23.55 8.72
CA GLY A 35 -3.12 -22.18 8.63
C GLY A 35 -4.19 -21.22 8.08
N CYS A 36 -4.25 -20.03 8.65
CA CYS A 36 -5.20 -18.99 8.27
C CYS A 36 -4.82 -18.40 6.90
N VAL A 37 -5.69 -18.59 5.91
CA VAL A 37 -5.49 -18.06 4.56
C VAL A 37 -5.42 -16.54 4.54
N ALA A 38 -6.18 -15.85 5.40
CA ALA A 38 -6.09 -14.39 5.51
C ALA A 38 -4.69 -13.93 5.97
N HIS A 39 -4.04 -14.72 6.83
CA HIS A 39 -2.65 -14.48 7.23
C HIS A 39 -1.68 -14.75 6.08
N SER A 40 -1.85 -15.85 5.33
CA SER A 40 -1.04 -16.12 4.12
C SER A 40 -1.13 -14.99 3.10
N LEU A 41 -2.34 -14.49 2.82
CA LEU A 41 -2.54 -13.35 1.91
C LEU A 41 -1.82 -12.10 2.42
N HIS A 42 -1.90 -11.84 3.73
CA HIS A 42 -1.18 -10.73 4.34
C HIS A 42 0.32 -10.85 4.13
N LEU A 43 0.92 -12.03 4.29
CA LEU A 43 2.35 -12.24 4.08
C LEU A 43 2.75 -11.97 2.62
N VAL A 44 1.98 -12.49 1.65
CA VAL A 44 2.23 -12.27 0.21
C VAL A 44 2.22 -10.77 -0.13
N VAL A 45 1.18 -10.05 0.30
CA VAL A 45 1.04 -8.63 -0.02
C VAL A 45 2.02 -7.76 0.77
N SER A 46 2.31 -8.10 2.03
CA SER A 46 3.21 -7.28 2.85
C SER A 46 4.65 -7.40 2.38
N GLY A 47 5.04 -8.56 1.84
CA GLY A 47 6.35 -8.75 1.21
C GLY A 47 6.56 -7.77 0.05
N SER A 48 5.55 -7.50 -0.78
CA SER A 48 5.67 -6.56 -1.89
C SER A 48 5.54 -5.07 -1.50
N LEU A 49 5.18 -4.77 -0.25
CA LEU A 49 4.96 -3.40 0.26
C LEU A 49 6.02 -2.95 1.29
N SER A 50 6.88 -3.87 1.71
CA SER A 50 7.88 -3.68 2.75
C SER A 50 9.26 -3.71 2.12
N LYS A 51 10.12 -2.79 2.54
CA LYS A 51 11.49 -2.68 2.01
C LYS A 51 12.32 -3.91 2.37
N THR A 52 13.10 -4.40 1.42
CA THR A 52 14.26 -5.26 1.70
C THR A 52 15.50 -4.36 1.93
N GLN A 53 16.59 -4.95 2.44
CA GLN A 53 17.85 -4.23 2.67
C GLN A 53 18.43 -3.67 1.36
N ASP A 54 18.18 -4.35 0.23
CA ASP A 54 18.68 -3.98 -1.10
C ASP A 54 17.97 -2.71 -1.65
N ASP A 55 16.70 -2.48 -1.29
CA ASP A 55 15.92 -1.28 -1.68
C ASP A 55 16.45 0.02 -1.05
N VAL A 56 17.33 -0.09 -0.05
CA VAL A 56 17.95 1.06 0.63
C VAL A 56 19.04 1.67 -0.25
N ASP A 57 19.81 0.85 -0.95
CA ASP A 57 20.93 1.30 -1.79
C ASP A 57 20.42 2.03 -3.04
N GLU A 58 19.35 1.53 -3.66
CA GLU A 58 18.71 2.16 -4.83
C GLU A 58 18.08 3.53 -4.48
N MET A 59 17.43 3.66 -3.31
CA MET A 59 16.90 4.94 -2.85
C MET A 59 18.01 5.95 -2.57
N THR A 60 19.20 5.49 -2.16
CA THR A 60 20.37 6.36 -1.95
C THR A 60 20.91 6.88 -3.28
N LEU A 61 20.85 6.07 -4.35
CA LEU A 61 21.19 6.48 -5.71
C LEU A 61 20.19 7.48 -6.30
N ILE A 62 18.87 7.28 -6.08
CA ILE A 62 17.82 8.21 -6.53
C ILE A 62 17.90 9.54 -5.75
N GLN A 63 18.23 9.51 -4.46
CA GLN A 63 18.43 10.73 -3.66
C GLN A 63 19.73 11.46 -3.98
N ALA A 64 20.74 10.76 -4.53
CA ALA A 64 22.00 11.36 -4.98
C ALA A 64 21.89 12.05 -6.36
N GLN A 65 20.80 11.81 -7.11
CA GLN A 65 20.45 12.62 -8.28
C GLN A 65 19.80 13.92 -7.81
N GLU A 66 20.62 14.93 -7.51
CA GLU A 66 20.16 16.32 -7.46
C GLU A 66 19.59 16.68 -8.84
N ILE A 67 18.27 16.85 -8.93
CA ILE A 67 17.62 17.35 -10.15
C ILE A 67 17.95 18.84 -10.26
N HIS A 68 19.01 19.15 -11.02
CA HIS A 68 19.27 20.51 -11.50
C HIS A 68 18.22 20.84 -12.59
N PHE A 69 17.59 22.00 -12.45
CA PHE A 69 16.30 22.34 -13.08
C PHE A 69 16.36 22.78 -14.56
N ASP A 70 17.23 22.21 -15.41
CA ASP A 70 17.34 22.68 -16.81
C ASP A 70 17.11 21.66 -17.94
N ASP A 71 16.91 20.37 -17.67
CA ASP A 71 16.69 19.40 -18.75
C ASP A 71 15.21 19.10 -18.98
N ILE A 72 14.50 20.03 -19.64
CA ILE A 72 13.29 19.72 -20.39
C ILE A 72 13.71 19.01 -21.68
N ALA A 73 13.86 17.69 -21.62
CA ALA A 73 13.93 16.86 -22.81
C ALA A 73 12.53 16.34 -23.16
N LYS A 74 12.15 16.51 -24.44
CA LYS A 74 10.87 16.08 -25.03
C LYS A 74 10.65 14.57 -24.87
N PRO A 75 9.40 14.09 -24.79
CA PRO A 75 9.12 12.67 -24.63
C PRO A 75 9.43 11.92 -25.93
N GLU A 76 10.47 11.08 -25.90
CA GLU A 76 10.69 10.07 -26.93
C GLU A 76 9.97 8.76 -26.58
N ALA A 77 9.51 8.08 -27.63
CA ALA A 77 8.54 6.99 -27.60
C ALA A 77 8.97 5.81 -26.70
N VAL A 78 8.10 5.43 -25.77
CA VAL A 78 8.27 4.26 -24.88
C VAL A 78 8.09 2.98 -25.69
N LYS A 79 9.17 2.17 -25.79
CA LYS A 79 9.10 0.79 -26.26
C LYS A 79 8.66 -0.12 -25.11
N GLU A 80 7.75 -1.05 -25.39
CA GLU A 80 7.37 -2.12 -24.47
C GLU A 80 8.61 -2.93 -24.07
N GLN A 81 9.04 -2.79 -22.81
CA GLN A 81 10.09 -3.62 -22.22
C GLN A 81 9.54 -4.49 -21.09
N GLU A 82 10.16 -5.66 -21.02
CA GLU A 82 9.75 -6.90 -20.37
C GLU A 82 9.78 -6.77 -18.83
N TYR A 83 8.60 -6.79 -18.22
CA TYR A 83 8.40 -6.76 -16.77
C TYR A 83 8.69 -8.13 -16.14
N ASN A 84 9.75 -8.29 -15.34
CA ASN A 84 9.80 -9.23 -14.20
C ASN A 84 11.06 -9.05 -13.32
N GLU A 85 10.91 -9.33 -12.01
CA GLU A 85 11.85 -9.26 -10.87
C GLU A 85 12.21 -7.90 -10.25
N GLU A 86 12.40 -6.82 -10.99
CA GLU A 86 12.76 -5.49 -10.45
C GLU A 86 11.59 -4.75 -9.74
N CYS A 87 10.35 -5.20 -9.96
CA CYS A 87 9.13 -4.49 -9.55
C CYS A 87 8.79 -4.51 -8.06
N ASN A 88 9.35 -5.45 -7.27
CA ASN A 88 9.01 -5.54 -5.84
C ASN A 88 9.70 -4.43 -5.03
N GLY A 89 10.98 -4.15 -5.33
CA GLY A 89 11.73 -3.08 -4.67
C GLY A 89 11.15 -1.70 -4.98
N LEU A 90 10.81 -1.46 -6.25
CA LEU A 90 10.23 -0.20 -6.70
C LEU A 90 8.90 0.13 -5.99
N ASN A 91 8.00 -0.85 -5.83
CA ASN A 91 6.75 -0.66 -5.08
C ASN A 91 7.01 -0.27 -3.62
N ALA A 92 7.94 -0.94 -2.94
CA ALA A 92 8.29 -0.65 -1.55
C ALA A 92 8.92 0.75 -1.40
N VAL A 93 9.76 1.17 -2.36
CA VAL A 93 10.36 2.51 -2.42
C VAL A 93 9.28 3.58 -2.60
N HIS A 94 8.37 3.39 -3.56
CA HIS A 94 7.27 4.32 -3.83
C HIS A 94 6.35 4.43 -2.60
N VAL A 95 5.91 3.31 -2.03
CA VAL A 95 5.08 3.32 -0.82
C VAL A 95 5.77 4.05 0.34
N THR A 96 7.08 3.85 0.51
CA THR A 96 7.83 4.50 1.60
C THR A 96 7.90 6.02 1.44
N SER A 97 8.05 6.52 0.21
CA SER A 97 8.01 7.95 -0.05
C SER A 97 6.66 8.56 0.35
N PHE A 98 5.56 7.84 0.09
CA PHE A 98 4.24 8.27 0.51
C PHE A 98 4.04 8.17 2.03
N ARG A 99 4.66 7.19 2.71
CA ARG A 99 4.71 7.14 4.19
C ARG A 99 5.42 8.35 4.78
N LYS A 100 6.58 8.77 4.22
CA LYS A 100 7.29 9.98 4.66
C LYS A 100 6.41 11.22 4.57
N LEU A 101 5.66 11.36 3.46
CA LEU A 101 4.69 12.43 3.30
C LEU A 101 3.60 12.36 4.37
N VAL A 102 3.15 11.16 4.78
CA VAL A 102 2.11 11.02 5.83
C VAL A 102 2.66 11.45 7.18
N THR A 103 3.89 11.03 7.50
CA THR A 103 4.59 11.44 8.72
C THR A 103 4.74 12.95 8.79
N PHE A 104 5.13 13.61 7.69
CA PHE A 104 5.19 15.08 7.65
C PHE A 104 3.84 15.71 8.04
N PHE A 105 2.76 15.35 7.34
CA PHE A 105 1.46 15.93 7.63
C PHE A 105 1.02 15.59 9.06
N ASN A 106 1.32 14.41 9.58
CA ASN A 106 0.98 14.07 10.96
C ASN A 106 1.67 14.91 12.01
N ASN A 107 2.93 15.26 11.78
CA ASN A 107 3.73 16.06 12.69
C ASN A 107 3.51 17.56 12.48
N SER A 108 3.04 17.98 11.31
CA SER A 108 2.82 19.39 10.95
C SER A 108 1.37 19.82 11.13
N ILE A 109 1.06 20.46 12.26
CA ILE A 109 -0.27 21.06 12.52
C ILE A 109 -0.61 22.10 11.44
N LYS A 110 0.38 22.92 11.04
CA LYS A 110 0.24 23.91 9.96
C LYS A 110 -0.07 23.22 8.63
N GLY A 111 0.68 22.17 8.29
CA GLY A 111 0.47 21.37 7.08
C GLY A 111 -0.93 20.76 7.01
N LYS A 112 -1.45 20.18 8.11
CA LYS A 112 -2.84 19.67 8.16
C LYS A 112 -3.86 20.76 7.96
N SER A 113 -3.67 21.91 8.61
CA SER A 113 -4.62 23.02 8.53
C SER A 113 -4.70 23.58 7.11
N ARG A 114 -3.54 23.73 6.45
CA ARG A 114 -3.46 24.15 5.05
C ARG A 114 -4.08 23.12 4.11
N LEU A 115 -3.76 21.84 4.28
CA LEU A 115 -4.32 20.76 3.47
C LEU A 115 -5.85 20.72 3.56
N LYS A 116 -6.43 20.98 4.74
CA LYS A 116 -7.88 21.09 4.90
C LYS A 116 -8.45 22.35 4.25
N ALA A 117 -7.75 23.48 4.34
CA ALA A 117 -8.19 24.74 3.74
C ALA A 117 -8.22 24.69 2.20
N SER A 118 -7.29 23.95 1.58
CA SER A 118 -7.26 23.76 0.11
C SER A 118 -8.40 22.87 -0.41
N GLN A 119 -8.97 22.02 0.44
CA GLN A 119 -10.10 21.17 0.08
C GLN A 119 -11.39 21.99 0.08
N LYS A 120 -11.85 22.40 -1.10
CA LYS A 120 -13.12 23.13 -1.31
C LYS A 120 -14.35 22.21 -1.14
N VAL A 121 -14.39 21.40 -0.07
CA VAL A 121 -15.44 20.41 0.21
C VAL A 121 -16.03 20.61 1.61
N PRO A 122 -17.30 20.22 1.84
CA PRO A 122 -17.96 20.44 3.14
C PRO A 122 -17.30 19.73 4.32
N LEU A 123 -16.68 18.57 4.07
CA LEU A 123 -15.99 17.79 5.09
C LEU A 123 -14.56 17.45 4.62
N PRO A 124 -13.56 18.29 4.94
CA PRO A 124 -12.19 18.08 4.49
C PRO A 124 -11.57 16.86 5.20
N VAL A 125 -10.93 16.00 4.42
CA VAL A 125 -10.27 14.79 4.91
C VAL A 125 -8.79 15.04 5.21
N THR A 126 -8.20 14.19 6.05
CA THR A 126 -6.76 14.24 6.37
C THR A 126 -6.08 12.94 5.92
N VAL A 127 -4.75 12.95 5.98
CA VAL A 127 -3.92 11.76 5.74
C VAL A 127 -4.24 10.63 6.74
N ILE A 128 -4.03 9.39 6.31
CA ILE A 128 -4.17 8.18 7.14
C ILE A 128 -2.78 7.55 7.28
N THR A 129 -2.41 7.13 8.49
CA THR A 129 -1.19 6.37 8.76
C THR A 129 -1.44 4.88 8.59
N ASP A 130 -0.52 4.19 7.90
CA ASP A 130 -0.55 2.75 7.84
C ASP A 130 0.12 2.10 9.07
N VAL A 131 -0.16 0.82 9.26
CA VAL A 131 0.44 -0.02 10.28
C VAL A 131 1.11 -1.19 9.57
N THR A 132 2.42 -1.34 9.76
CA THR A 132 3.25 -2.36 9.10
C THR A 132 2.71 -3.78 9.29
N ALA A 133 2.12 -4.06 10.46
CA ALA A 133 1.54 -5.36 10.78
C ALA A 133 0.32 -5.76 9.93
N ARG A 134 -0.26 -4.87 9.11
CA ARG A 134 -1.43 -5.18 8.27
C ARG A 134 -1.42 -4.42 6.96
N TRP A 135 -1.20 -5.15 5.87
CA TRP A 135 -1.19 -4.61 4.50
C TRP A 135 -2.43 -3.77 4.12
N ASN A 136 -3.61 -4.11 4.64
CA ASN A 136 -4.86 -3.37 4.37
C ASN A 136 -4.77 -1.90 4.79
N SER A 137 -4.04 -1.60 5.86
CA SER A 137 -3.84 -0.22 6.31
C SER A 137 -2.99 0.58 5.31
N THR A 138 -1.99 -0.05 4.70
CA THR A 138 -1.22 0.53 3.59
C THR A 138 -2.12 0.83 2.41
N HIS A 139 -2.99 -0.10 2.02
CA HIS A 139 -3.97 0.15 0.95
C HIS A 139 -4.89 1.33 1.27
N HIS A 140 -5.40 1.44 2.50
CA HIS A 140 -6.20 2.59 2.94
C HIS A 140 -5.43 3.91 2.89
N MET A 141 -4.15 3.91 3.29
CA MET A 141 -3.27 5.08 3.18
C MET A 141 -3.11 5.50 1.71
N LEU A 142 -2.76 4.58 0.82
CA LEU A 142 -2.54 4.85 -0.59
C LEU A 142 -3.82 5.38 -1.26
N ARG A 143 -4.96 4.76 -0.99
CA ARG A 143 -6.25 5.21 -1.53
C ARG A 143 -6.61 6.62 -1.08
N ARG A 144 -6.39 6.95 0.20
CA ARG A 144 -6.56 8.32 0.71
C ARG A 144 -5.60 9.31 0.04
N ARG A 145 -4.41 8.87 -0.34
CA ARG A 145 -3.45 9.71 -1.08
C ARG A 145 -3.91 10.02 -2.48
N LEU A 146 -4.48 9.04 -3.18
CA LEU A 146 -5.08 9.26 -4.50
C LEU A 146 -6.27 10.23 -4.41
N GLU A 147 -7.12 10.10 -3.38
CA GLU A 147 -8.22 11.05 -3.12
C GLU A 147 -7.72 12.49 -2.89
N LEU A 148 -6.58 12.63 -2.20
CA LEU A 148 -5.97 13.93 -1.87
C LEU A 148 -5.03 14.45 -2.96
N CYS A 149 -4.81 13.71 -4.06
CA CYS A 149 -3.78 14.02 -5.06
C CYS A 149 -3.85 15.48 -5.56
N PRO A 150 -5.01 16.02 -5.99
CA PRO A 150 -5.08 17.40 -6.48
C PRO A 150 -4.72 18.42 -5.39
N THR A 151 -5.26 18.24 -4.18
CA THR A 151 -4.97 19.15 -3.06
C THR A 151 -3.53 19.07 -2.56
N LEU A 152 -2.88 17.91 -2.75
CA LEU A 152 -1.47 17.73 -2.43
C LEU A 152 -0.59 18.40 -3.49
N GLN A 153 -0.97 18.34 -4.77
CA GLN A 153 -0.29 19.07 -5.83
C GLN A 153 -0.38 20.59 -5.58
N ASP A 154 -1.58 21.12 -5.26
CA ASP A 154 -1.77 22.52 -4.89
C ASP A 154 -0.90 22.94 -3.68
N PHE A 155 -0.82 22.07 -2.66
CA PHE A 155 0.02 22.31 -1.49
C PHE A 155 1.51 22.30 -1.85
N LEU A 156 1.94 21.33 -2.66
CA LEU A 156 3.34 21.20 -3.09
C LEU A 156 3.77 22.34 -4.03
N GLU A 157 2.85 22.89 -4.81
CA GLU A 157 3.07 24.11 -5.58
C GLU A 157 3.12 25.34 -4.67
N TYR A 158 2.22 25.42 -3.68
CA TYR A 158 2.21 26.51 -2.71
C TYR A 158 3.53 26.65 -1.95
N ILE A 159 4.12 25.55 -1.47
CA ILE A 159 5.41 25.60 -0.75
C ILE A 159 6.56 26.10 -1.65
N GLN A 160 6.41 26.07 -2.97
CA GLN A 160 7.39 26.62 -3.92
C GLN A 160 7.19 28.13 -4.18
N THR A 161 6.08 28.71 -3.75
CA THR A 161 5.89 30.17 -3.81
C THR A 161 6.78 30.87 -2.79
N SER A 162 7.06 32.16 -2.99
CA SER A 162 7.82 32.97 -2.01
C SER A 162 7.19 32.93 -0.62
N VAL A 163 5.85 33.06 -0.55
CA VAL A 163 5.08 33.02 0.69
C VAL A 163 5.15 31.64 1.36
N GLY A 164 5.04 30.57 0.57
CA GLY A 164 5.11 29.20 1.08
C GLY A 164 6.49 28.84 1.62
N ARG A 165 7.57 29.31 0.98
CA ARG A 165 8.95 29.10 1.46
C ARG A 165 9.21 29.80 2.78
N GLU A 166 8.65 30.99 3.00
CA GLU A 166 8.72 31.67 4.30
C GLU A 166 7.90 30.93 5.36
N GLU A 167 6.70 30.44 5.02
CA GLU A 167 5.81 29.73 5.96
C GLU A 167 6.37 28.35 6.36
N PHE A 168 7.13 27.70 5.48
CA PHE A 168 7.64 26.33 5.61
C PHE A 168 9.16 26.25 5.40
N ILE A 169 9.91 27.19 5.97
CA ILE A 169 11.36 27.33 5.73
C ILE A 169 12.19 26.08 6.10
N ASP A 170 11.77 25.35 7.13
CA ASP A 170 12.46 24.15 7.63
C ASP A 170 11.96 22.84 7.00
N VAL A 171 11.10 22.91 5.98
CA VAL A 171 10.39 21.75 5.46
C VAL A 171 10.97 21.30 4.12
N MET A 172 11.75 20.22 4.18
CA MET A 172 12.22 19.51 3.00
C MET A 172 11.31 18.31 2.72
N ILE A 173 10.33 18.49 1.83
CA ILE A 173 9.46 17.40 1.35
C ILE A 173 9.85 17.07 -0.08
N ALA A 174 10.25 15.82 -0.32
CA ALA A 174 10.41 15.30 -1.66
C ALA A 174 9.03 15.23 -2.37
N ARG A 175 8.92 15.88 -3.53
CA ARG A 175 7.73 15.80 -4.39
C ARG A 175 7.70 14.42 -5.05
N PRO A 176 6.63 13.63 -4.87
CA PRO A 176 6.52 12.36 -5.61
C PRO A 176 6.43 12.64 -7.11
N THR A 177 7.18 11.87 -7.91
CA THR A 177 7.19 11.99 -9.37
C THR A 177 5.89 11.46 -9.97
N GLY A 178 5.59 11.82 -11.23
CA GLY A 178 4.42 11.28 -11.94
C GLY A 178 4.45 9.76 -12.03
N GLU A 179 5.64 9.17 -12.21
CA GLU A 179 5.85 7.73 -12.18
C GLU A 179 5.42 7.12 -10.83
N MET A 180 5.81 7.71 -9.70
CA MET A 180 5.43 7.21 -8.38
C MET A 180 3.91 7.24 -8.16
N TRP A 181 3.24 8.30 -8.63
CA TRP A 181 1.78 8.40 -8.61
C TRP A 181 1.14 7.31 -9.48
N PHE A 182 1.64 7.11 -10.69
CA PHE A 182 1.19 6.07 -11.59
C PHE A 182 1.37 4.66 -10.99
N SER A 183 2.53 4.36 -10.40
CA SER A 183 2.79 3.08 -9.74
C SER A 183 1.80 2.82 -8.60
N ILE A 184 1.49 3.83 -7.78
CA ILE A 184 0.54 3.67 -6.68
C ILE A 184 -0.90 3.49 -7.18
N GLN A 185 -1.30 4.17 -8.27
CA GLN A 185 -2.59 3.91 -8.90
C GLN A 185 -2.70 2.47 -9.42
N CYS A 186 -1.63 1.97 -10.05
CA CYS A 186 -1.55 0.57 -10.46
C CYS A 186 -1.62 -0.37 -9.24
N LEU A 187 -0.90 -0.04 -8.17
CA LEU A 187 -0.87 -0.83 -6.94
C LEU A 187 -2.23 -0.86 -6.24
N ASP A 188 -2.93 0.27 -6.08
CA ASP A 188 -4.32 0.33 -5.56
C ASP A 188 -5.23 -0.65 -6.32
N ARG A 189 -5.11 -0.68 -7.66
CA ARG A 189 -5.94 -1.56 -8.48
C ARG A 189 -5.72 -3.05 -8.20
N HIS A 190 -4.48 -3.45 -7.91
CA HIS A 190 -4.16 -4.83 -7.51
C HIS A 190 -4.65 -5.12 -6.08
N LEU A 191 -4.36 -4.21 -5.14
CA LEU A 191 -4.72 -4.33 -3.72
C LEU A 191 -6.23 -4.38 -3.48
N VAL A 192 -7.05 -3.76 -4.33
CA VAL A 192 -8.51 -3.89 -4.29
C VAL A 192 -8.97 -5.36 -4.38
N SER A 193 -8.31 -6.17 -5.20
CA SER A 193 -8.67 -7.60 -5.38
C SER A 193 -8.39 -8.39 -4.10
N PHE A 194 -7.22 -8.20 -3.51
CA PHE A 194 -6.86 -8.81 -2.22
C PHE A 194 -7.78 -8.35 -1.08
N ASN A 195 -8.24 -7.10 -1.12
CA ASN A 195 -9.10 -6.53 -0.07
C ASN A 195 -10.51 -7.12 -0.17
N GLY A 196 -11.02 -7.28 -1.38
CA GLY A 196 -12.27 -8.00 -1.64
C GLY A 196 -12.22 -9.44 -1.12
N MET A 197 -11.15 -10.17 -1.44
CA MET A 197 -10.95 -11.53 -0.94
C MET A 197 -10.84 -11.58 0.58
N THR A 198 -10.08 -10.67 1.19
CA THR A 198 -9.93 -10.62 2.65
C THR A 198 -11.28 -10.39 3.34
N LYS A 199 -12.10 -9.46 2.84
CA LYS A 199 -13.46 -9.22 3.35
C LYS A 199 -14.35 -10.46 3.20
N LEU A 200 -14.28 -11.14 2.05
CA LEU A 200 -15.05 -12.35 1.80
C LEU A 200 -14.65 -13.50 2.73
N LEU A 201 -13.34 -13.68 2.99
CA LEU A 201 -12.86 -14.76 3.86
C LEU A 201 -12.96 -14.44 5.36
N SER A 202 -13.14 -13.17 5.73
CA SER A 202 -13.35 -12.74 7.12
C SER A 202 -14.82 -12.78 7.54
N GLY A 203 -15.70 -13.42 6.74
CA GLY A 203 -17.12 -13.51 7.04
C GLY A 203 -17.40 -14.37 8.27
N GLU A 204 -18.16 -13.82 9.23
CA GLU A 204 -18.57 -14.52 10.45
C GLU A 204 -19.91 -15.27 10.29
N LYS A 205 -20.75 -14.84 9.35
CA LYS A 205 -22.14 -15.32 9.17
C LYS A 205 -22.27 -16.56 8.28
N TYR A 206 -21.19 -16.99 7.64
CA TYR A 206 -21.14 -18.16 6.75
C TYR A 206 -19.78 -18.83 6.88
N GLY A 207 -19.67 -20.10 6.51
CA GLY A 207 -18.39 -20.80 6.46
C GLY A 207 -17.58 -20.31 5.25
N PRO A 208 -16.44 -19.60 5.43
CA PRO A 208 -15.66 -19.09 4.30
C PRO A 208 -14.80 -20.18 3.63
N MET A 209 -14.63 -21.33 4.29
CA MET A 209 -13.76 -22.42 3.82
C MET A 209 -14.00 -22.87 2.37
N PRO A 210 -15.25 -23.10 1.91
CA PRO A 210 -15.51 -23.51 0.52
C PRO A 210 -15.13 -22.43 -0.51
N LEU A 211 -15.04 -21.16 -0.08
CA LEU A 211 -14.75 -20.03 -0.97
C LEU A 211 -13.25 -19.80 -1.16
N ILE A 212 -12.39 -20.40 -0.32
CA ILE A 212 -10.95 -20.17 -0.32
C ILE A 212 -10.34 -20.44 -1.71
N LEU A 213 -10.57 -21.64 -2.26
CA LEU A 213 -9.97 -22.04 -3.53
C LEU A 213 -10.44 -21.17 -4.68
N SER A 214 -11.76 -20.93 -4.77
CA SER A 214 -12.32 -20.07 -5.81
C SER A 214 -11.82 -18.63 -5.71
N SER A 215 -11.63 -18.11 -4.49
CA SER A 215 -11.12 -16.77 -4.26
C SER A 215 -9.64 -16.65 -4.63
N LEU A 216 -8.82 -17.64 -4.29
CA LEU A 216 -7.40 -17.69 -4.67
C LEU A 216 -7.24 -17.71 -6.19
N ARG A 217 -7.99 -18.58 -6.88
CA ARG A 217 -8.00 -18.65 -8.35
C ARG A 217 -8.45 -17.35 -9.00
N LEU A 218 -9.44 -16.68 -8.41
CA LEU A 218 -9.90 -15.38 -8.90
C LEU A 218 -8.79 -14.33 -8.77
N VAL A 219 -8.11 -14.26 -7.63
CA VAL A 219 -6.99 -13.32 -7.44
C VAL A 219 -5.87 -13.63 -8.42
N GLU A 220 -5.46 -14.89 -8.56
CA GLU A 220 -4.44 -15.32 -9.53
C GLU A 220 -4.80 -14.89 -10.96
N MET A 221 -6.03 -15.17 -11.41
CA MET A 221 -6.52 -14.76 -12.72
C MET A 221 -6.50 -13.23 -12.88
N LEU A 222 -6.80 -12.47 -11.82
CA LEU A 222 -6.79 -11.01 -11.86
C LEU A 222 -5.36 -10.45 -11.93
N LEU A 223 -4.40 -11.06 -11.24
CA LEU A 223 -2.98 -10.70 -11.29
C LEU A 223 -2.36 -10.98 -12.67
N GLN A 224 -2.78 -12.07 -13.32
CA GLN A 224 -2.28 -12.43 -14.66
C GLN A 224 -2.80 -11.52 -15.79
N LYS A 225 -3.75 -10.62 -15.51
CA LYS A 225 -4.28 -9.68 -16.53
C LYS A 225 -3.25 -8.58 -16.83
N LYS A 226 -2.49 -8.77 -17.91
CA LYS A 226 -1.47 -7.82 -18.42
C LYS A 226 -1.95 -6.37 -18.67
N ARG A 227 -3.28 -6.13 -18.73
CA ARG A 227 -3.87 -4.82 -19.07
C ARG A 227 -4.33 -4.00 -17.85
N VAL A 228 -4.03 -4.42 -16.63
CA VAL A 228 -4.47 -3.69 -15.42
C VAL A 228 -3.85 -2.28 -15.39
N CYS A 229 -2.53 -2.16 -15.62
CA CYS A 229 -1.82 -0.89 -15.66
C CYS A 229 -2.12 -0.08 -16.93
N ALA A 230 -2.31 -0.74 -18.08
CA ALA A 230 -2.65 -0.05 -19.34
C ALA A 230 -3.96 0.76 -19.26
N LYS A 231 -4.95 0.29 -18.48
CA LYS A 231 -6.21 1.04 -18.22
C LYS A 231 -6.05 2.23 -17.28
N VAL A 232 -4.95 2.26 -16.52
CA VAL A 232 -4.57 3.38 -15.66
C VAL A 232 -3.80 4.40 -16.48
N ALA A 233 -2.91 3.95 -17.38
CA ALA A 233 -2.10 4.82 -18.23
C ALA A 233 -2.96 5.76 -19.09
N GLY A 234 -4.02 5.23 -19.72
CA GLY A 234 -4.94 6.06 -20.52
C GLY A 234 -5.79 7.07 -19.72
N ARG A 235 -5.74 7.06 -18.38
CA ARG A 235 -6.33 8.11 -17.53
C ARG A 235 -5.27 9.09 -17.01
N HIS A 236 -4.05 8.62 -16.78
CA HIS A 236 -2.93 9.44 -16.31
C HIS A 236 -2.43 10.44 -17.37
N GLU A 237 -2.53 10.11 -18.67
CA GLU A 237 -2.18 11.02 -19.77
C GLU A 237 -3.09 12.28 -19.86
N GLY A 238 -4.24 12.30 -19.17
CA GLY A 238 -5.15 13.46 -19.13
C GLY A 238 -5.02 14.35 -17.90
N GLU A 239 -4.11 14.04 -16.96
CA GLU A 239 -3.97 14.73 -15.66
C GLU A 239 -2.55 15.28 -15.41
N LEU A 240 -1.70 15.34 -16.45
CA LEU A 240 -0.39 16.02 -16.44
C LEU A 240 -0.45 17.36 -17.17
#